data_AF-A0A1S8BCQ9-F1
#
_entry.id   AF-A0A1S8BCQ9-F1
#
_cell.length_a   1.000
_cell.length_b   1.000
_cell.length_c   1.000
_cell.angle_alpha   90.00
_cell.angle_beta   90.00
_cell.angle_gamma   90.00
#
_symmetry.space_group_name_H-M   'P 1'
#
loop_
_entity.id
_entity.type
_entity.pdbx_description
1 polymer ?
#
loop_
_entity_poly.entity_id
_entity_poly.type
_entity_poly.pdbx_seq_one_letter_code
_entity_poly.pdbx_strand_id
1 'polypeptide(L)'
;MSQSPSRETLPMQLTLPHPWHTTYTIKVGAYDEGLRQFQVQPTNSTTKPGHQQLHKEDLFWTEPKSSSPNTAPDGSSQESIPVSRIFWETNRPSIGQAWLAAYGLITLYPSTDAFHITLQGDKSASVANELCRVGLLAKSPSTRTTADHFLFRGSFWQGVGSPFGPRPVWLAADRSRQQNNSEWEYPPLPLLQQSTSPDDQTTTTTTPSTDALSTPLRPPKPRPGTTIYTRPIPSLPGAPSLTLAVLDPTNTSHISAISSWAPYGTPDAHESHLLANTRDASVLAVLAYLGDATTATPLAYFELYWLIDRVADEQGLHYPAGPHDRGIGNVLFAPGTGTGTGARAKGVKGLLWGAAVHYAFLDEPRTGAVYGAPRYTRWWEGMCFLGCVRL
;
A
#
# COMPACT_ATOMS: atom_id res chain seq x y z
N MET A 1 -22.59 26.77 8.81
CA MET A 1 -22.14 25.78 9.81
C MET A 1 -20.91 25.08 9.21
N SER A 2 -19.71 25.35 9.73
CA SER A 2 -18.47 24.72 9.25
C SER A 2 -18.51 23.24 9.64
N GLN A 3 -18.63 22.35 8.66
CA GLN A 3 -18.58 20.92 8.94
C GLN A 3 -17.18 20.57 9.44
N SER A 4 -17.08 20.10 10.68
CA SER A 4 -15.84 19.51 11.16
C SER A 4 -15.60 18.22 10.37
N PRO A 5 -14.36 17.95 9.91
CA PRO A 5 -14.08 16.73 9.17
C PRO A 5 -14.47 15.51 10.01
N SER A 6 -15.08 14.51 9.36
CA SER A 6 -15.44 13.23 9.98
C SER A 6 -14.21 12.62 10.64
N ARG A 7 -14.36 12.25 11.92
CA ARG A 7 -13.26 11.86 12.80
C ARG A 7 -13.52 10.50 13.41
N GLU A 8 -12.50 9.66 13.44
CA GLU A 8 -12.52 8.39 14.19
C GLU A 8 -12.52 8.63 15.71
N THR A 9 -12.97 7.62 16.47
CA THR A 9 -13.06 7.70 17.93
C THR A 9 -11.70 7.49 18.60
N LEU A 10 -11.48 8.14 19.73
CA LEU A 10 -10.29 7.98 20.57
C LEU A 10 -10.59 7.10 21.79
N PRO A 11 -9.59 6.37 22.34
CA PRO A 11 -8.22 6.24 21.85
C PRO A 11 -8.16 5.39 20.58
N MET A 12 -7.33 5.81 19.62
CA MET A 12 -7.15 5.10 18.35
C MET A 12 -5.77 4.45 18.30
N GLN A 13 -5.69 3.24 17.77
CA GLN A 13 -4.42 2.53 17.58
C GLN A 13 -3.90 2.68 16.15
N LEU A 14 -2.60 2.93 16.04
CA LEU A 14 -1.82 2.86 14.81
C LEU A 14 -0.94 1.63 14.89
N THR A 15 -0.94 0.80 13.87
CA THR A 15 -0.09 -0.40 13.83
C THR A 15 0.85 -0.28 12.65
N LEU A 16 2.15 -0.49 12.87
CA LEU A 16 3.09 -0.61 11.75
C LEU A 16 2.86 -1.92 11.00
N PRO A 17 3.04 -1.94 9.67
CA PRO A 17 2.89 -3.17 8.89
C PRO A 17 3.99 -4.21 9.22
N HIS A 18 3.87 -5.39 8.60
CA HIS A 18 4.91 -6.40 8.64
C HIS A 18 6.25 -5.82 8.16
N PRO A 19 7.39 -6.14 8.80
CA PRO A 19 7.56 -7.13 9.89
C PRO A 19 7.44 -6.53 11.31
N TRP A 20 7.25 -5.21 11.44
CA TRP A 20 7.44 -4.51 12.72
C TRP A 20 6.30 -4.72 13.69
N HIS A 21 5.05 -4.67 13.21
CA HIS A 21 3.84 -4.87 14.01
C HIS A 21 3.80 -4.03 15.31
N THR A 22 4.51 -2.90 15.34
CA THR A 22 4.57 -2.04 16.52
C THR A 22 3.30 -1.21 16.58
N THR A 23 2.63 -1.25 17.72
CA THR A 23 1.38 -0.53 17.93
C THR A 23 1.62 0.73 18.76
N TYR A 24 1.01 1.82 18.31
CA TYR A 24 0.99 3.08 19.00
C TYR A 24 -0.46 3.51 19.28
N THR A 25 -0.68 4.20 20.38
CA THR A 25 -1.96 4.80 20.75
C THR A 25 -1.89 6.30 20.55
N ILE A 26 -2.88 6.84 19.85
CA ILE A 26 -3.09 8.29 19.77
C ILE A 26 -3.93 8.73 20.97
N LYS A 27 -3.40 9.70 21.72
CA LYS A 27 -4.06 10.33 22.87
C LYS A 27 -4.20 11.82 22.66
N VAL A 28 -5.13 12.43 23.40
CA VAL A 28 -5.18 13.89 23.57
C VAL A 28 -4.15 14.24 24.64
N GLY A 29 -3.05 14.88 24.24
CA GLY A 29 -1.97 15.30 25.14
C GLY A 29 -2.30 16.60 25.87
N ALA A 30 -2.96 17.55 25.19
CA ALA A 30 -3.33 18.85 25.74
C ALA A 30 -4.43 19.53 24.91
N TYR A 31 -4.79 20.74 25.30
CA TYR A 31 -5.69 21.63 24.58
C TYR A 31 -4.99 22.98 24.37
N ASP A 32 -5.12 23.54 23.17
CA ASP A 32 -4.59 24.86 22.83
C ASP A 32 -5.61 25.62 21.99
N GLU A 33 -5.96 26.83 22.42
CA GLU A 33 -7.03 27.64 21.82
C GLU A 33 -8.35 26.88 21.61
N GLY A 34 -8.65 25.91 22.49
CA GLY A 34 -9.84 25.05 22.39
C GLY A 34 -9.71 23.89 21.39
N LEU A 35 -8.59 23.79 20.67
CA LEU A 35 -8.27 22.65 19.80
C LEU A 35 -7.53 21.57 20.58
N ARG A 36 -7.85 20.32 20.29
CA ARG A 36 -7.14 19.17 20.87
C ARG A 36 -5.75 19.08 20.26
N GLN A 37 -4.77 18.81 21.11
CA GLN A 37 -3.43 18.46 20.69
C GLN A 37 -3.27 16.95 20.87
N PHE A 38 -2.87 16.29 19.80
CA PHE A 38 -2.68 14.86 19.79
C PHE A 38 -1.21 14.50 19.92
N GLN A 39 -0.99 13.32 20.48
CA GLN A 39 0.33 12.73 20.65
C GLN A 39 0.25 11.23 20.37
N VAL A 40 1.32 10.67 19.82
CA VAL A 40 1.49 9.22 19.65
C VAL A 40 2.35 8.68 20.78
N GLN A 41 1.85 7.66 21.49
CA GLN A 41 2.60 6.93 22.52
C GLN A 41 2.64 5.43 22.17
N PRO A 42 3.72 4.70 22.48
CA PRO A 42 3.74 3.25 22.27
C PRO A 42 2.66 2.57 23.13
N THR A 43 1.88 1.66 22.55
CA THR A 43 0.79 0.97 23.26
C THR A 43 1.33 -0.07 24.24
N ASN A 44 2.43 -0.73 23.88
CA ASN A 44 3.18 -1.66 24.72
C ASN A 44 4.68 -1.27 24.67
N SER A 45 5.33 -1.16 25.83
CA SER A 45 6.76 -0.79 25.95
C SER A 45 7.73 -1.91 25.55
N THR A 46 7.22 -3.05 25.08
CA THR A 46 8.03 -4.14 24.53
C THR A 46 8.51 -3.76 23.14
N THR A 47 9.64 -3.06 23.11
CA THR A 47 10.48 -2.90 21.92
C THR A 47 10.76 -4.27 21.33
N LYS A 48 9.98 -4.69 20.33
CA LYS A 48 10.46 -5.71 19.40
C LYS A 48 11.68 -5.08 18.72
N PRO A 49 12.89 -5.63 18.90
CA PRO A 49 14.10 -5.01 18.40
C PRO A 49 14.07 -5.08 16.87
N GLY A 50 14.25 -3.94 16.19
CA GLY A 50 14.43 -3.99 14.74
C GLY A 50 14.29 -2.70 13.95
N HIS A 51 13.79 -1.60 14.54
CA HIS A 51 13.75 -0.31 13.86
C HIS A 51 14.01 0.88 14.79
N GLN A 52 14.40 2.03 14.20
CA GLN A 52 14.59 3.28 14.93
C GLN A 52 13.30 3.69 15.65
N GLN A 53 13.42 4.24 16.85
CA GLN A 53 12.29 4.78 17.61
C GLN A 53 11.56 5.88 16.82
N LEU A 54 10.26 5.67 16.54
CA LEU A 54 9.43 6.62 15.78
C LEU A 54 8.56 7.51 16.65
N HIS A 55 8.32 7.19 17.92
CA HIS A 55 7.61 8.08 18.82
C HIS A 55 8.57 9.11 19.42
N LYS A 56 8.03 10.28 19.76
CA LYS A 56 8.75 11.39 20.40
C LYS A 56 7.79 12.07 21.38
N GLU A 57 8.20 12.18 22.65
CA GLU A 57 7.34 12.63 23.75
C GLU A 57 6.99 14.12 23.70
N ASP A 58 7.80 14.93 23.04
CA ASP A 58 7.56 16.37 22.87
C ASP A 58 7.09 16.70 21.46
N LEU A 59 6.60 15.73 20.67
CA LEU A 59 6.05 15.96 19.33
C LEU A 59 4.53 15.82 19.35
N PHE A 60 3.85 16.87 18.89
CA PHE A 60 2.40 16.99 18.92
C PHE A 60 1.84 17.46 17.57
N TRP A 61 0.55 17.23 17.35
CA TRP A 61 -0.17 17.89 16.26
C TRP A 61 -1.57 18.33 16.68
N THR A 62 -2.06 19.42 16.10
CA THR A 62 -3.38 19.96 16.45
C THR A 62 -4.50 19.31 15.65
N GLU A 63 -5.70 19.29 16.23
CA GLU A 63 -6.94 19.06 15.51
C GLU A 63 -7.04 19.95 14.26
N PRO A 64 -7.32 19.38 13.08
CA PRO A 64 -7.47 20.14 11.86
C PRO A 64 -8.66 21.09 11.98
N LYS A 65 -8.43 22.36 11.64
CA LYS A 65 -9.45 23.40 11.62
C LYS A 65 -9.59 23.91 10.19
N SER A 66 -10.81 23.88 9.66
CA SER A 66 -11.09 24.55 8.38
C SER A 66 -10.89 26.05 8.55
N SER A 67 -10.11 26.67 7.66
CA SER A 67 -10.15 28.12 7.53
C SER A 67 -11.57 28.52 7.10
N SER A 68 -12.09 29.62 7.65
CA SER A 68 -13.38 30.15 7.19
C SER A 68 -13.33 30.32 5.66
N PRO A 69 -14.40 30.00 4.92
CA PRO A 69 -14.42 30.19 3.48
C PRO A 69 -14.19 31.67 3.21
N ASN A 70 -13.01 32.02 2.70
CA ASN A 70 -12.87 33.29 2.01
C ASN A 70 -13.75 33.16 0.78
N THR A 71 -14.81 33.96 0.73
CA THR A 71 -15.64 34.09 -0.46
C THR A 71 -14.71 34.46 -1.62
N ALA A 72 -14.37 33.49 -2.46
CA ALA A 72 -13.73 33.79 -3.73
C ALA A 72 -14.68 34.74 -4.48
N PRO A 73 -14.17 35.77 -5.19
CA PRO A 73 -15.00 36.75 -5.89
C PRO A 73 -15.98 36.09 -6.89
N ASP A 74 -15.72 34.85 -7.31
CA ASP A 74 -16.45 34.16 -8.37
C ASP A 74 -17.53 33.17 -7.87
N GLY A 75 -17.88 33.18 -6.58
CA GLY A 75 -19.00 32.39 -6.06
C GLY A 75 -18.83 30.86 -6.07
N SER A 76 -17.68 30.34 -6.53
CA SER A 76 -17.31 28.94 -6.34
C SER A 76 -16.97 28.70 -4.86
N SER A 77 -17.75 27.86 -4.18
CA SER A 77 -17.41 27.35 -2.86
C SER A 77 -16.18 26.44 -2.96
N GLN A 78 -14.99 27.03 -2.87
CA GLN A 78 -13.75 26.27 -2.78
C GLN A 78 -13.76 25.56 -1.42
N GLU A 79 -13.72 24.23 -1.44
CA GLU A 79 -13.70 23.43 -0.22
C GLU A 79 -12.43 23.79 0.56
N SER A 80 -12.60 24.32 1.78
CA SER A 80 -11.47 24.77 2.58
C SER A 80 -10.67 23.56 3.04
N ILE A 81 -9.45 23.43 2.54
CA ILE A 81 -8.48 22.44 3.04
C ILE A 81 -8.20 22.75 4.52
N PRO A 82 -8.35 21.80 5.44
CA PRO A 82 -8.19 22.05 6.86
C PRO A 82 -6.71 22.21 7.23
N VAL A 83 -6.43 23.08 8.20
CA VAL A 83 -5.08 23.38 8.69
C VAL A 83 -4.82 22.61 9.97
N SER A 84 -3.70 21.89 10.04
CA SER A 84 -3.16 21.27 11.25
C SER A 84 -1.72 21.74 11.47
N ARG A 85 -1.33 21.93 12.73
CA ARG A 85 0.01 22.32 13.11
C ARG A 85 0.72 21.14 13.74
N ILE A 86 1.90 20.78 13.23
CA ILE A 86 2.82 19.82 13.85
C ILE A 86 3.90 20.61 14.57
N PHE A 87 4.11 20.35 15.86
CA PHE A 87 5.05 21.14 16.65
C PHE A 87 5.80 20.33 17.69
N TRP A 88 6.97 20.83 18.08
CA TRP A 88 7.83 20.22 19.09
C TRP A 88 8.47 21.26 20.01
N GLU A 89 8.73 20.86 21.25
CA GLU A 89 9.26 21.76 22.28
C GLU A 89 10.80 21.78 22.33
N THR A 90 11.44 20.62 22.13
CA THR A 90 12.89 20.48 22.32
C THR A 90 13.61 20.25 20.98
N ASN A 91 14.38 19.18 20.86
CA ASN A 91 15.14 18.81 19.68
C ASN A 91 14.22 18.56 18.48
N ARG A 92 14.68 18.95 17.29
CA ARG A 92 13.99 18.67 16.03
C ARG A 92 13.65 17.17 15.85
N PRO A 93 12.47 16.82 15.31
CA PRO A 93 12.12 15.44 15.02
C PRO A 93 12.92 14.90 13.82
N SER A 94 13.05 13.56 13.78
CA SER A 94 13.47 12.85 12.58
C SER A 94 12.34 12.78 11.54
N ILE A 95 12.68 12.45 10.30
CA ILE A 95 11.69 12.21 9.23
C ILE A 95 10.68 11.14 9.67
N GLY A 96 11.15 10.04 10.27
CA GLY A 96 10.28 8.97 10.71
C GLY A 96 9.35 9.34 11.87
N GLN A 97 9.80 10.23 12.76
CA GLN A 97 8.94 10.76 13.84
C GLN A 97 7.84 11.67 13.28
N ALA A 98 8.17 12.56 12.34
CA ALA A 98 7.19 13.39 11.65
C ALA A 98 6.23 12.55 10.78
N TRP A 99 6.74 11.49 10.15
CA TRP A 99 5.94 10.52 9.39
C TRP A 99 4.90 9.83 10.28
N LEU A 100 5.25 9.45 11.52
CA LEU A 100 4.31 8.85 12.46
C LEU A 100 3.19 9.82 12.87
N ALA A 101 3.50 11.11 13.04
CA ALA A 101 2.48 12.14 13.27
C ALA A 101 1.54 12.30 12.07
N ALA A 102 2.09 12.32 10.85
CA ALA A 102 1.30 12.34 9.61
C ALA A 102 0.42 11.09 9.47
N TYR A 103 0.94 9.91 9.84
CA TYR A 103 0.17 8.67 9.87
C TYR A 103 -1.02 8.78 10.83
N GLY A 104 -0.80 9.33 12.02
CA GLY A 104 -1.86 9.56 12.99
C GLY A 104 -2.92 10.52 12.49
N LEU A 105 -2.50 11.64 11.90
CA LEU A 105 -3.41 12.63 11.33
C LEU A 105 -4.28 12.05 10.21
N ILE A 106 -3.68 11.38 9.23
CA ILE A 106 -4.42 10.78 8.10
C ILE A 106 -5.37 9.67 8.56
N THR A 107 -4.98 8.92 9.59
CA THR A 107 -5.82 7.85 10.12
C THR A 107 -7.00 8.39 10.91
N LEU A 108 -6.83 9.49 11.65
CA LEU A 108 -7.90 10.09 12.45
C LEU A 108 -9.00 10.73 11.59
N TYR A 109 -8.63 11.19 10.39
CA TYR A 109 -9.49 11.94 9.48
C TYR A 109 -9.52 11.27 8.10
N PRO A 110 -10.11 10.06 8.00
CA PRO A 110 -10.01 9.22 6.80
C PRO A 110 -10.73 9.79 5.57
N SER A 111 -11.65 10.74 5.76
CA SER A 111 -12.41 11.41 4.70
C SER A 111 -11.74 12.69 4.17
N THR A 112 -10.58 13.07 4.72
CA THR A 112 -9.86 14.27 4.30
C THR A 112 -8.68 13.87 3.41
N ASP A 113 -8.69 14.34 2.15
CA ASP A 113 -7.67 13.97 1.17
C ASP A 113 -6.38 14.81 1.25
N ALA A 114 -6.47 16.03 1.78
CA ALA A 114 -5.33 16.92 1.95
C ALA A 114 -5.44 17.74 3.23
N PHE A 115 -4.30 18.04 3.84
CA PHE A 115 -4.18 18.93 4.99
C PHE A 115 -3.16 20.02 4.69
N HIS A 116 -3.46 21.24 5.10
CA HIS A 116 -2.46 22.28 5.25
C HIS A 116 -1.67 22.03 6.53
N ILE A 117 -0.34 22.00 6.42
CA ILE A 117 0.57 21.72 7.54
C ILE A 117 1.44 22.93 7.83
N THR A 118 1.41 23.38 9.10
CA THR A 118 2.39 24.30 9.67
C THR A 118 3.33 23.55 10.59
N LEU A 119 4.64 23.82 10.48
CA LEU A 119 5.65 23.24 11.37
C LEU A 119 6.16 24.30 12.35
N GLN A 120 6.16 24.00 13.64
CA GLN A 120 6.63 24.91 14.68
C GLN A 120 7.61 24.22 15.64
N GLY A 121 8.75 24.85 15.88
CA GLY A 121 9.80 24.33 16.77
C GLY A 121 11.20 24.67 16.26
N ASP A 122 12.23 24.32 17.03
CA ASP A 122 13.61 24.56 16.62
C ASP A 122 13.92 23.90 15.27
N LYS A 123 14.54 24.65 14.35
CA LYS A 123 14.89 24.21 12.99
C LYS A 123 13.71 23.74 12.12
N SER A 124 12.50 24.26 12.35
CA SER A 124 11.30 23.87 11.59
C SER A 124 11.46 24.00 10.06
N ALA A 125 12.13 25.04 9.58
CA ALA A 125 12.41 25.22 8.14
C ALA A 125 13.32 24.11 7.57
N SER A 126 14.27 23.60 8.35
CA SER A 126 15.12 22.48 7.93
C SER A 126 14.32 21.19 7.85
N VAL A 127 13.48 20.92 8.86
CA VAL A 127 12.58 19.76 8.88
C VAL A 127 11.63 19.82 7.69
N ALA A 128 11.00 20.97 7.43
CA ALA A 128 10.11 21.17 6.28
C ALA A 128 10.80 20.81 4.96
N ASN A 129 12.00 21.33 4.72
CA ASN A 129 12.75 21.04 3.50
C ASN A 129 13.07 19.54 3.35
N GLU A 130 13.41 18.84 4.45
CA GLU A 130 13.65 17.40 4.42
C GLU A 130 12.37 16.60 4.15
N LEU A 131 11.26 16.95 4.80
CA LEU A 131 9.96 16.32 4.54
C LEU A 131 9.48 16.54 3.11
N CYS A 132 9.80 17.70 2.51
CA CYS A 132 9.55 17.94 1.10
C CYS A 132 10.43 17.11 0.16
N ARG A 133 11.71 16.92 0.50
CA ARG A 133 12.62 16.10 -0.31
C ARG A 133 12.20 14.64 -0.38
N VAL A 134 11.62 14.10 0.70
CA VAL A 134 11.10 12.73 0.74
C VAL A 134 9.63 12.62 0.27
N GLY A 135 9.05 13.73 -0.20
CA GLY A 135 7.69 13.77 -0.74
C GLY A 135 6.56 13.67 0.29
N LEU A 136 6.86 13.67 1.59
CA LEU A 136 5.83 13.62 2.64
C LEU A 136 5.02 14.92 2.69
N LEU A 137 5.69 16.05 2.47
CA LEU A 137 5.06 17.36 2.36
C LEU A 137 5.30 17.96 0.97
N ALA A 138 4.33 18.68 0.42
CA ALA A 138 4.53 19.51 -0.76
C ALA A 138 4.51 20.99 -0.36
N LYS A 139 5.32 21.84 -1.01
CA LYS A 139 5.26 23.29 -0.76
C LYS A 139 3.95 23.86 -1.30
N SER A 140 3.33 24.76 -0.54
CA SER A 140 2.18 25.52 -1.02
C SER A 140 2.62 26.42 -2.18
N PRO A 141 1.88 26.45 -3.31
CA PRO A 141 2.20 27.32 -4.44
C PRO A 141 1.91 28.80 -4.12
N SER A 142 1.15 29.07 -3.06
CA SER A 142 0.70 30.40 -2.69
C SER A 142 1.52 30.97 -1.53
N THR A 143 2.09 32.16 -1.72
CA THR A 143 2.69 32.99 -0.66
C THR A 143 1.65 33.68 0.24
N ARG A 144 0.35 33.43 -0.01
CA ARG A 144 -0.80 34.12 0.61
C ARG A 144 -1.32 33.46 1.90
N THR A 145 -0.91 32.24 2.22
CA THR A 145 -1.34 31.53 3.43
C THR A 145 -0.19 31.41 4.42
N THR A 146 -0.51 31.47 5.72
CA THR A 146 0.44 31.16 6.81
C THR A 146 0.77 29.66 6.92
N ALA A 147 0.06 28.82 6.15
CA ALA A 147 0.35 27.41 6.00
C ALA A 147 1.23 27.17 4.77
N ASP A 148 2.47 26.74 5.03
CA ASP A 148 3.53 26.67 4.03
C ASP A 148 3.50 25.35 3.22
N HIS A 149 2.83 24.31 3.73
CA HIS A 149 2.94 22.95 3.18
C HIS A 149 1.61 22.21 3.10
N PHE A 150 1.56 21.21 2.22
CA PHE A 150 0.47 20.26 2.06
C PHE A 150 0.91 18.84 2.43
N LEU A 151 0.06 18.13 3.15
CA LEU A 151 0.12 16.68 3.32
C LEU A 151 -1.02 16.05 2.53
N PHE A 152 -0.70 15.23 1.52
CA PHE A 152 -1.70 14.52 0.73
C PHE A 152 -1.86 13.08 1.24
N ARG A 153 -3.09 12.69 1.52
CA ARG A 153 -3.46 11.33 1.93
C ARG A 153 -3.04 10.30 0.88
N GLY A 154 -3.28 10.61 -0.41
CA GLY A 154 -2.88 9.74 -1.53
C GLY A 154 -1.38 9.46 -1.55
N SER A 155 -0.55 10.51 -1.48
CA SER A 155 0.91 10.38 -1.45
C SER A 155 1.40 9.57 -0.25
N PHE A 156 0.84 9.81 0.95
CA PHE A 156 1.17 9.03 2.14
C PHE A 156 0.94 7.53 1.94
N TRP A 157 -0.21 7.15 1.38
CA TRP A 157 -0.51 5.75 1.10
C TRP A 157 0.37 5.19 -0.02
N GLN A 158 0.89 6.01 -0.94
CA GLN A 158 1.94 5.59 -1.89
C GLN A 158 3.33 5.37 -1.24
N GLY A 159 3.46 5.57 0.08
CA GLY A 159 4.66 5.22 0.83
C GLY A 159 5.74 6.31 0.89
N VAL A 160 5.38 7.57 0.57
CA VAL A 160 6.31 8.71 0.70
C VAL A 160 6.82 8.86 2.13
N GLY A 161 8.06 9.31 2.27
CA GLY A 161 8.70 9.52 3.57
C GLY A 161 8.86 8.24 4.42
N SER A 162 8.83 7.05 3.80
CA SER A 162 8.99 5.77 4.50
C SER A 162 10.15 5.81 5.51
N PRO A 163 9.89 5.52 6.80
CA PRO A 163 10.92 5.65 7.84
C PRO A 163 11.96 4.53 7.82
N PHE A 164 11.80 3.52 6.95
CA PHE A 164 12.58 2.29 6.98
C PHE A 164 13.47 2.07 5.75
N GLY A 165 13.55 3.06 4.86
CA GLY A 165 14.37 2.99 3.67
C GLY A 165 13.66 3.56 2.43
N PRO A 166 14.21 3.31 1.24
CA PRO A 166 13.70 3.88 -0.01
C PRO A 166 12.39 3.24 -0.50
N ARG A 167 11.99 2.10 0.08
CA ARG A 167 10.78 1.37 -0.33
C ARG A 167 9.57 1.78 0.51
N PRO A 168 8.36 1.79 -0.09
CA PRO A 168 7.11 2.03 0.63
C PRO A 168 6.97 1.13 1.86
N VAL A 169 6.61 1.72 3.01
CA VAL A 169 6.46 1.00 4.29
C VAL A 169 5.46 -0.16 4.24
N TRP A 170 4.51 -0.14 3.31
CA TRP A 170 3.45 -1.14 3.17
C TRP A 170 3.91 -2.44 2.50
N LEU A 171 5.04 -2.37 1.78
CA LEU A 171 5.67 -3.55 1.20
C LEU A 171 6.46 -4.26 2.28
N ALA A 172 6.22 -5.56 2.40
CA ALA A 172 6.93 -6.36 3.37
C ALA A 172 8.34 -6.65 2.84
N ALA A 173 9.35 -6.23 3.61
CA ALA A 173 10.71 -6.67 3.38
C ALA A 173 10.87 -8.07 3.95
N ASP A 174 11.28 -9.01 3.10
CA ASP A 174 11.62 -10.35 3.54
C ASP A 174 12.96 -10.31 4.31
N ARG A 175 12.84 -10.05 5.62
CA ARG A 175 13.96 -9.97 6.57
C ARG A 175 14.19 -11.29 7.31
N SER A 176 13.48 -12.35 6.93
CA SER A 176 13.39 -13.61 7.70
C SER A 176 14.67 -14.45 7.70
N ARG A 177 15.65 -14.19 6.82
CA ARG A 177 16.80 -15.10 6.67
C ARG A 177 18.17 -14.48 6.42
N GLN A 178 18.30 -13.16 6.33
CA GLN A 178 19.62 -12.55 6.18
C GLN A 178 19.83 -11.41 7.18
N GLN A 179 20.90 -11.56 7.95
CA GLN A 179 21.55 -10.51 8.75
C GLN A 179 22.12 -9.38 7.87
N ASN A 180 21.95 -9.47 6.54
CA ASN A 180 22.35 -8.50 5.54
C ASN A 180 21.10 -8.03 4.80
N ASN A 181 21.02 -6.72 4.53
CA ASN A 181 19.92 -6.04 3.84
C ASN A 181 19.31 -6.89 2.72
N SER A 182 17.99 -7.14 2.82
CA SER A 182 17.23 -7.84 1.78
C SER A 182 17.39 -7.09 0.45
N GLU A 183 17.52 -7.79 -0.68
CA GLU A 183 17.58 -7.18 -2.03
C GLU A 183 16.38 -6.24 -2.28
N TRP A 184 15.28 -6.53 -1.59
CA TRP A 184 14.04 -5.75 -1.54
C TRP A 184 14.14 -4.40 -0.84
N GLU A 185 15.27 -4.06 -0.21
CA GLU A 185 15.51 -2.75 0.42
C GLU A 185 16.16 -1.74 -0.53
N TYR A 186 16.59 -2.18 -1.71
CA TYR A 186 17.16 -1.31 -2.73
C TYR A 186 16.06 -0.69 -3.62
N PRO A 187 16.33 0.46 -4.27
CA PRO A 187 15.42 1.03 -5.24
C PRO A 187 15.12 0.05 -6.39
N PRO A 188 13.95 0.17 -7.02
CA PRO A 188 13.61 -0.65 -8.18
C PRO A 188 14.60 -0.41 -9.33
N LEU A 189 14.81 -1.45 -10.11
CA LEU A 189 15.73 -1.42 -11.24
C LEU A 189 15.26 -0.37 -12.27
N PRO A 190 16.19 0.37 -12.90
CA PRO A 190 15.84 1.23 -14.03
C PRO A 190 15.25 0.41 -15.18
N LEU A 191 14.57 1.06 -16.12
CA LEU A 191 14.10 0.41 -17.34
C LEU A 191 15.31 -0.13 -18.13
N LEU A 192 15.54 -1.43 -18.01
CA LEU A 192 16.54 -2.19 -18.74
C LEU A 192 15.81 -3.29 -19.49
N GLN A 193 16.20 -3.55 -20.72
CA GLN A 193 15.68 -4.69 -21.48
C GLN A 193 16.63 -5.88 -21.29
N GLN A 194 16.09 -7.09 -21.28
CA GLN A 194 16.86 -8.33 -21.26
C GLN A 194 16.83 -8.99 -22.62
N SER A 195 17.96 -9.59 -22.98
CA SER A 195 18.06 -10.37 -24.20
C SER A 195 17.33 -11.69 -23.99
N THR A 196 16.26 -11.95 -24.72
CA THR A 196 15.65 -13.28 -24.78
C THR A 196 16.44 -14.08 -25.82
N SER A 197 17.50 -14.76 -25.40
CA SER A 197 17.96 -15.90 -26.22
C SER A 197 17.03 -17.06 -25.89
N PRO A 198 16.27 -17.61 -26.87
CA PRO A 198 15.76 -18.95 -26.70
C PRO A 198 16.97 -19.88 -26.57
N ASP A 199 16.82 -20.99 -25.85
CA ASP A 199 17.85 -22.02 -25.71
C ASP A 199 18.55 -22.30 -27.05
N ASP A 200 19.82 -21.89 -27.16
CA ASP A 200 20.67 -22.30 -28.26
C ASP A 200 21.93 -22.95 -27.68
N GLN A 201 21.80 -24.26 -27.40
CA GLN A 201 22.94 -25.16 -27.25
C GLN A 201 23.63 -25.45 -28.59
N THR A 202 23.43 -24.65 -29.64
CA THR A 202 24.29 -24.70 -30.82
C THR A 202 25.17 -23.46 -30.93
N THR A 203 26.44 -23.67 -30.63
CA THR A 203 27.57 -22.81 -31.00
C THR A 203 27.45 -22.32 -32.44
N THR A 204 27.11 -21.05 -32.63
CA THR A 204 27.60 -20.30 -33.80
C THR A 204 27.70 -18.81 -33.50
N THR A 205 28.90 -18.29 -33.74
CA THR A 205 29.31 -16.90 -33.62
C THR A 205 28.49 -16.02 -34.56
N THR A 206 27.43 -15.39 -34.07
CA THR A 206 26.73 -14.33 -34.80
C THR A 206 26.53 -13.14 -33.86
N THR A 207 26.93 -11.96 -34.34
CA THR A 207 26.77 -10.68 -33.65
C THR A 207 25.35 -10.51 -33.11
N PRO A 208 25.15 -10.07 -31.85
CA PRO A 208 23.81 -9.92 -31.29
C PRO A 208 23.06 -8.85 -32.09
N SER A 209 21.96 -9.25 -32.73
CA SER A 209 21.02 -8.33 -33.36
C SER A 209 20.39 -7.45 -32.30
N THR A 210 20.17 -6.17 -32.60
CA THR A 210 19.45 -5.21 -31.73
C THR A 210 18.03 -5.67 -31.35
N ASP A 211 17.46 -6.65 -32.06
CA ASP A 211 16.17 -7.29 -31.78
C ASP A 211 16.20 -8.32 -30.63
N ALA A 212 17.37 -8.63 -30.06
CA ALA A 212 17.49 -9.64 -29.03
C ALA A 212 16.86 -9.21 -27.68
N LEU A 213 16.65 -7.91 -27.46
CA LEU A 213 16.16 -7.30 -26.21
C LEU A 213 14.61 -7.18 -26.19
N SER A 214 13.88 -8.26 -25.91
CA SER A 214 12.39 -8.26 -26.05
C SER A 214 11.60 -8.00 -24.76
N THR A 215 12.14 -8.34 -23.58
CA THR A 215 11.40 -8.22 -22.30
C THR A 215 12.09 -7.27 -21.32
N PRO A 216 11.34 -6.44 -20.57
CA PRO A 216 11.94 -5.59 -19.54
C PRO A 216 12.45 -6.43 -18.38
N LEU A 217 13.55 -6.00 -17.77
CA LEU A 217 14.04 -6.54 -16.51
C LEU A 217 13.06 -6.19 -15.40
N ARG A 218 12.52 -7.24 -14.77
CA ARG A 218 11.51 -7.13 -13.71
C ARG A 218 12.09 -7.60 -12.38
N PRO A 219 11.53 -7.16 -11.24
CA PRO A 219 11.93 -7.68 -9.93
C PRO A 219 11.84 -9.22 -9.91
N PRO A 220 12.77 -9.91 -9.23
CA PRO A 220 12.68 -11.35 -9.07
C PRO A 220 11.39 -11.72 -8.33
N LYS A 221 10.82 -12.89 -8.64
CA LYS A 221 9.62 -13.38 -7.96
C LYS A 221 9.89 -13.51 -6.45
N PRO A 222 9.06 -12.94 -5.56
CA PRO A 222 9.24 -13.09 -4.13
C PRO A 222 9.16 -14.56 -3.71
N ARG A 223 9.84 -14.92 -2.62
CA ARG A 223 9.96 -16.31 -2.18
C ARG A 223 8.59 -16.87 -1.76
N PRO A 224 8.29 -18.15 -2.05
CA PRO A 224 7.06 -18.79 -1.58
C PRO A 224 6.89 -18.67 -0.06
N GLY A 225 5.66 -18.47 0.41
CA GLY A 225 5.32 -18.33 1.83
C GLY A 225 5.66 -16.97 2.45
N THR A 226 6.29 -16.05 1.71
CA THR A 226 6.66 -14.74 2.27
C THR A 226 5.50 -13.74 2.19
N THR A 227 5.37 -12.90 3.22
CA THR A 227 4.51 -11.72 3.16
C THR A 227 5.12 -10.70 2.21
N ILE A 228 4.31 -10.16 1.30
CA ILE A 228 4.73 -9.16 0.29
C ILE A 228 4.09 -7.80 0.53
N TYR A 229 2.96 -7.76 1.24
CA TYR A 229 2.23 -6.54 1.53
C TYR A 229 1.48 -6.65 2.85
N THR A 230 1.42 -5.57 3.60
CA THR A 230 0.58 -5.47 4.79
C THR A 230 0.04 -4.06 4.95
N ARG A 231 -1.26 -3.94 5.19
CA ARG A 231 -1.90 -2.66 5.47
C ARG A 231 -2.89 -2.78 6.64
N PRO A 232 -2.68 -2.02 7.73
CA PRO A 232 -3.68 -1.90 8.80
C PRO A 232 -5.02 -1.38 8.27
N ILE A 233 -6.12 -1.87 8.82
CA ILE A 233 -7.46 -1.38 8.53
C ILE A 233 -8.08 -0.81 9.82
N PRO A 234 -7.85 0.48 10.11
CA PRO A 234 -8.30 1.12 11.35
C PRO A 234 -9.81 1.10 11.55
N SER A 235 -10.59 1.10 10.46
CA SER A 235 -12.05 1.11 10.50
C SER A 235 -12.69 -0.22 10.90
N LEU A 236 -11.91 -1.31 11.00
CA LEU A 236 -12.41 -2.61 11.44
C LEU A 236 -12.21 -2.80 12.96
N PRO A 237 -13.15 -3.46 13.66
CA PRO A 237 -12.97 -3.78 15.08
C PRO A 237 -11.68 -4.58 15.32
N GLY A 238 -10.88 -4.16 16.30
CA GLY A 238 -9.57 -4.76 16.57
C GLY A 238 -8.46 -4.33 15.59
N ALA A 239 -8.75 -3.42 14.65
CA ALA A 239 -7.83 -2.86 13.67
C ALA A 239 -6.87 -3.89 13.00
N PRO A 240 -7.38 -5.04 12.51
CA PRO A 240 -6.54 -6.03 11.87
C PRO A 240 -5.87 -5.46 10.61
N SER A 241 -4.73 -6.03 10.26
CA SER A 241 -4.08 -5.73 8.98
C SER A 241 -4.58 -6.67 7.90
N LEU A 242 -4.76 -6.15 6.69
CA LEU A 242 -4.87 -6.97 5.49
C LEU A 242 -3.46 -7.31 5.01
N THR A 243 -3.20 -8.60 4.87
CA THR A 243 -1.87 -9.14 4.56
C THR A 243 -1.95 -9.94 3.27
N LEU A 244 -0.99 -9.74 2.36
CA LEU A 244 -0.83 -10.56 1.17
C LEU A 244 0.47 -11.36 1.30
N ALA A 245 0.41 -12.66 1.02
CA ALA A 245 1.57 -13.54 1.05
C ALA A 245 1.64 -14.41 -0.21
N VAL A 246 2.84 -14.74 -0.65
CA VAL A 246 3.06 -15.66 -1.77
C VAL A 246 2.63 -17.05 -1.36
N LEU A 247 1.88 -17.73 -2.23
CA LEU A 247 1.52 -19.13 -2.04
C LEU A 247 2.79 -19.99 -1.87
N ASP A 248 2.86 -20.73 -0.76
CA ASP A 248 3.83 -21.81 -0.59
C ASP A 248 3.25 -23.11 -1.17
N PRO A 249 3.82 -23.66 -2.27
CA PRO A 249 3.32 -24.90 -2.87
C PRO A 249 3.54 -26.13 -1.99
N THR A 250 4.46 -26.06 -1.02
CA THR A 250 4.71 -27.17 -0.09
C THR A 250 3.65 -27.27 1.00
N ASN A 251 2.85 -26.21 1.19
CA ASN A 251 1.77 -26.19 2.16
C ASN A 251 0.50 -26.79 1.55
N THR A 252 0.35 -28.11 1.71
CA THR A 252 -0.80 -28.87 1.21
C THR A 252 -2.14 -28.38 1.74
N SER A 253 -2.18 -27.78 2.94
CA SER A 253 -3.41 -27.22 3.50
C SER A 253 -3.90 -26.00 2.70
N HIS A 254 -2.98 -25.17 2.20
CA HIS A 254 -3.31 -24.04 1.34
C HIS A 254 -3.81 -24.52 -0.03
N ILE A 255 -3.13 -25.50 -0.63
CA ILE A 255 -3.52 -26.09 -1.92
C ILE A 255 -4.92 -26.71 -1.84
N SER A 256 -5.17 -27.51 -0.81
CA SER A 256 -6.48 -28.10 -0.56
C SER A 256 -7.57 -27.05 -0.34
N ALA A 257 -7.26 -26.00 0.44
CA ALA A 257 -8.18 -24.89 0.66
C ALA A 257 -8.54 -24.19 -0.66
N ILE A 258 -7.56 -23.79 -1.48
CA ILE A 258 -7.80 -23.14 -2.77
C ILE A 258 -8.64 -24.04 -3.69
N SER A 259 -8.31 -25.33 -3.77
CA SER A 259 -9.03 -26.31 -4.58
C SER A 259 -10.50 -26.44 -4.14
N SER A 260 -10.77 -26.35 -2.83
CA SER A 260 -12.14 -26.37 -2.29
C SER A 260 -12.95 -25.10 -2.58
N TRP A 261 -12.28 -23.98 -2.90
CA TRP A 261 -12.93 -22.70 -3.21
C TRP A 261 -13.24 -22.56 -4.71
N ALA A 262 -12.53 -23.32 -5.55
CA ALA A 262 -12.71 -23.28 -6.98
C ALA A 262 -14.07 -23.91 -7.37
N PRO A 263 -14.92 -23.20 -8.12
CA PRO A 263 -16.27 -23.69 -8.44
C PRO A 263 -16.29 -24.81 -9.51
N TYR A 264 -15.21 -24.99 -10.25
CA TYR A 264 -15.10 -25.94 -11.37
C TYR A 264 -13.69 -26.52 -11.44
N GLY A 265 -13.55 -27.70 -12.04
CA GLY A 265 -12.28 -28.41 -12.20
C GLY A 265 -12.09 -29.52 -11.17
N THR A 266 -11.17 -30.44 -11.45
CA THR A 266 -10.80 -31.51 -10.51
C THR A 266 -9.72 -31.00 -9.54
N PRO A 267 -9.65 -31.52 -8.30
CA PRO A 267 -8.57 -31.16 -7.36
C PRO A 267 -7.18 -31.34 -7.97
N ASP A 268 -6.95 -32.44 -8.72
CA ASP A 268 -5.68 -32.70 -9.39
C ASP A 268 -5.33 -31.63 -10.44
N ALA A 269 -6.32 -31.11 -11.15
CA ALA A 269 -6.12 -30.02 -12.12
C ALA A 269 -5.80 -28.71 -11.40
N HIS A 270 -6.45 -28.43 -10.27
CA HIS A 270 -6.15 -27.24 -9.45
C HIS A 270 -4.73 -27.31 -8.89
N GLU A 271 -4.34 -28.44 -8.32
CA GLU A 271 -2.98 -28.62 -7.82
C GLU A 271 -1.94 -28.47 -8.93
N SER A 272 -2.17 -29.12 -10.08
CA SER A 272 -1.29 -29.00 -11.26
C SER A 272 -1.14 -27.55 -11.72
N HIS A 273 -2.24 -26.79 -11.75
CA HIS A 273 -2.25 -25.36 -12.08
C HIS A 273 -1.42 -24.52 -11.09
N LEU A 274 -1.63 -24.73 -9.78
CA LEU A 274 -0.89 -24.00 -8.74
C LEU A 274 0.62 -24.32 -8.76
N LEU A 275 0.98 -25.57 -9.04
CA LEU A 275 2.37 -25.99 -9.22
C LEU A 275 3.00 -25.43 -10.52
N ALA A 276 2.23 -25.31 -11.60
CA ALA A 276 2.67 -24.63 -12.81
C ALA A 276 2.94 -23.14 -12.55
N ASN A 277 2.01 -22.45 -11.88
CA ASN A 277 2.16 -21.05 -11.50
C ASN A 277 3.36 -20.79 -10.59
N THR A 278 3.80 -21.77 -9.80
CA THR A 278 5.01 -21.64 -8.99
C THR A 278 6.25 -21.49 -9.87
N ARG A 279 6.33 -22.26 -10.96
CA ARG A 279 7.45 -22.27 -11.92
C ARG A 279 7.39 -21.13 -12.94
N ASP A 280 6.20 -20.62 -13.22
CA ASP A 280 6.00 -19.47 -14.10
C ASP A 280 6.52 -18.17 -13.45
N ALA A 281 7.54 -17.56 -14.06
CA ALA A 281 8.11 -16.29 -13.60
C ALA A 281 7.18 -15.10 -13.87
N SER A 282 6.23 -15.25 -14.79
CA SER A 282 5.31 -14.18 -15.17
C SER A 282 4.14 -14.01 -14.20
N VAL A 283 3.95 -14.97 -13.29
CA VAL A 283 2.79 -15.09 -12.41
C VAL A 283 3.21 -15.19 -10.95
N LEU A 284 2.48 -14.49 -10.10
CA LEU A 284 2.60 -14.54 -8.65
C LEU A 284 1.25 -15.00 -8.07
N ALA A 285 1.23 -16.22 -7.55
CA ALA A 285 0.12 -16.77 -6.80
C ALA A 285 0.11 -16.18 -5.38
N VAL A 286 -1.00 -15.54 -4.99
CA VAL A 286 -1.10 -14.77 -3.75
C VAL A 286 -2.28 -15.23 -2.91
N LEU A 287 -2.04 -15.38 -1.61
CA LEU A 287 -3.06 -15.57 -0.58
C LEU A 287 -3.26 -14.27 0.20
N ALA A 288 -4.51 -13.96 0.51
CA ALA A 288 -4.87 -12.82 1.35
C ALA A 288 -5.38 -13.25 2.72
N TYR A 289 -5.03 -12.48 3.74
CA TYR A 289 -5.32 -12.75 5.14
C TYR A 289 -5.82 -11.48 5.84
N LEU A 290 -6.68 -11.65 6.84
CA LEU A 290 -7.05 -10.58 7.77
C LEU A 290 -6.36 -10.89 9.11
N GLY A 291 -5.20 -10.27 9.33
CA GLY A 291 -4.28 -10.58 10.41
C GLY A 291 -2.90 -11.03 9.90
N ASP A 292 -2.10 -11.60 10.79
CA ASP A 292 -0.79 -12.17 10.44
C ASP A 292 -0.97 -13.47 9.65
N ALA A 293 -0.28 -13.59 8.51
CA ALA A 293 -0.33 -14.75 7.62
C ALA A 293 0.15 -16.05 8.29
N THR A 294 0.94 -15.97 9.37
CA THR A 294 1.39 -17.16 10.11
C THR A 294 0.34 -17.72 11.07
N THR A 295 -0.66 -16.92 11.44
CA THR A 295 -1.69 -17.30 12.43
C THR A 295 -3.11 -17.28 11.88
N ALA A 296 -3.38 -16.46 10.87
CA ALA A 296 -4.70 -16.28 10.31
C ALA A 296 -4.97 -17.31 9.20
N THR A 297 -6.25 -17.64 9.00
CA THR A 297 -6.67 -18.43 7.85
C THR A 297 -6.76 -17.54 6.60
N PRO A 298 -6.38 -18.07 5.42
CA PRO A 298 -6.50 -17.31 4.19
C PRO A 298 -7.98 -17.12 3.83
N LEU A 299 -8.33 -15.91 3.38
CA LEU A 299 -9.69 -15.53 2.98
C LEU A 299 -9.87 -15.46 1.47
N ALA A 300 -8.78 -15.33 0.72
CA ALA A 300 -8.83 -15.29 -0.74
C ALA A 300 -7.52 -15.77 -1.37
N TYR A 301 -7.64 -16.20 -2.61
CA TYR A 301 -6.54 -16.49 -3.52
C TYR A 301 -6.70 -15.64 -4.78
N PHE A 302 -5.61 -15.18 -5.36
CA PHE A 302 -5.60 -14.54 -6.68
C PHE A 302 -4.22 -14.62 -7.31
N GLU A 303 -4.18 -14.31 -8.61
CA GLU A 303 -2.95 -14.30 -9.39
C GLU A 303 -2.65 -12.87 -9.83
N LEU A 304 -1.43 -12.42 -9.55
CA LEU A 304 -0.85 -11.23 -10.15
C LEU A 304 0.06 -11.65 -11.30
N TYR A 305 -0.03 -10.99 -12.44
CA TYR A 305 0.79 -11.35 -13.60
C TYR A 305 1.26 -10.12 -14.36
N TRP A 306 2.28 -10.30 -15.20
CA TRP A 306 2.65 -9.29 -16.19
C TRP A 306 1.66 -9.36 -17.35
N LEU A 307 0.95 -8.27 -17.57
CA LEU A 307 -0.16 -8.25 -18.53
C LEU A 307 0.33 -8.60 -19.93
N ILE A 308 1.45 -8.01 -20.36
CA ILE A 308 2.04 -8.25 -21.68
C ILE A 308 2.41 -9.72 -21.95
N ASP A 309 2.76 -10.48 -20.90
CA ASP A 309 3.12 -11.90 -21.03
C ASP A 309 1.90 -12.82 -21.12
N ARG A 310 0.72 -12.35 -20.69
CA ARG A 310 -0.54 -13.12 -20.69
C ARG A 310 -1.49 -12.73 -21.82
N VAL A 311 -1.22 -11.62 -22.51
CA VAL A 311 -2.01 -11.11 -23.65
C VAL A 311 -2.04 -12.09 -24.83
N ALA A 312 -1.03 -12.96 -24.96
CA ALA A 312 -0.93 -13.92 -26.05
C ALA A 312 -1.87 -15.14 -25.91
N ASP A 313 -2.20 -15.56 -24.68
CA ASP A 313 -2.67 -16.94 -24.50
C ASP A 313 -4.17 -17.09 -24.16
N GLU A 314 -4.82 -16.16 -23.44
CA GLU A 314 -6.20 -16.45 -22.95
C GLU A 314 -7.17 -15.26 -22.78
N GLN A 315 -6.74 -13.99 -22.84
CA GLN A 315 -7.60 -12.84 -22.50
C GLN A 315 -8.01 -11.90 -23.65
N GLY A 316 -7.74 -12.25 -24.90
CA GLY A 316 -8.32 -11.56 -26.06
C GLY A 316 -7.80 -10.14 -26.26
N LEU A 317 -6.80 -10.05 -27.13
CA LEU A 317 -6.18 -8.86 -27.71
C LEU A 317 -7.13 -7.66 -27.94
N HIS A 318 -7.26 -6.75 -26.95
CA HIS A 318 -7.82 -5.40 -27.16
C HIS A 318 -7.14 -4.30 -26.32
N TYR A 319 -6.20 -4.62 -25.42
CA TYR A 319 -5.47 -3.62 -24.63
C TYR A 319 -3.98 -3.60 -25.02
N PRO A 320 -3.44 -2.47 -25.48
CA PRO A 320 -2.01 -2.32 -25.75
C PRO A 320 -1.24 -2.24 -24.42
N ALA A 321 -0.98 -3.40 -23.82
CA ALA A 321 -0.33 -3.51 -22.51
C ALA A 321 1.10 -2.94 -22.55
N GLY A 322 1.42 -2.09 -21.58
CA GLY A 322 2.77 -1.63 -21.34
C GLY A 322 3.68 -2.73 -20.77
N PRO A 323 5.01 -2.52 -20.81
CA PRO A 323 6.01 -3.52 -20.41
C PRO A 323 5.92 -3.95 -18.93
N HIS A 324 5.41 -3.06 -18.07
CA HIS A 324 5.26 -3.26 -16.63
C HIS A 324 3.80 -3.30 -16.18
N ASP A 325 2.84 -3.29 -17.12
CA ASP A 325 1.44 -3.35 -16.74
C ASP A 325 1.14 -4.68 -16.05
N ARG A 326 0.35 -4.60 -14.99
CA ARG A 326 0.03 -5.75 -14.14
C ARG A 326 -1.38 -6.22 -14.44
N GLY A 327 -1.63 -7.50 -14.26
CA GLY A 327 -2.97 -8.05 -14.28
C GLY A 327 -3.30 -8.74 -12.96
N ILE A 328 -4.58 -8.70 -12.58
CA ILE A 328 -5.16 -9.44 -11.47
C ILE A 328 -6.18 -10.41 -12.03
N GLY A 329 -6.03 -11.71 -11.74
CA GLY A 329 -6.86 -12.78 -12.28
C GLY A 329 -7.10 -13.91 -11.30
N ASN A 330 -7.96 -14.86 -11.71
CA ASN A 330 -8.25 -16.10 -10.98
C ASN A 330 -8.55 -15.89 -9.49
N VAL A 331 -9.39 -14.87 -9.20
CA VAL A 331 -9.72 -14.50 -7.82
C VAL A 331 -10.76 -15.46 -7.23
N LEU A 332 -10.37 -16.14 -6.16
CA LEU A 332 -11.19 -17.07 -5.38
C LEU A 332 -11.32 -16.58 -3.94
N PHE A 333 -12.45 -16.88 -3.29
CA PHE A 333 -12.70 -16.54 -1.89
C PHE A 333 -13.04 -17.78 -1.08
N ALA A 334 -12.60 -17.81 0.17
CA ALA A 334 -13.00 -18.85 1.11
C ALA A 334 -14.53 -18.84 1.33
N PRO A 335 -15.18 -20.00 1.51
CA PRO A 335 -16.59 -20.08 1.82
C PRO A 335 -16.99 -19.18 3.00
N GLY A 336 -18.08 -18.43 2.85
CA GLY A 336 -18.53 -17.47 3.87
C GLY A 336 -17.79 -16.13 3.86
N THR A 337 -16.64 -16.03 3.18
CA THR A 337 -15.96 -14.77 2.88
C THR A 337 -16.38 -14.30 1.48
N GLY A 338 -16.96 -13.11 1.35
CA GLY A 338 -17.28 -12.54 0.03
C GLY A 338 -18.38 -13.24 -0.81
N THR A 339 -18.87 -14.43 -0.46
CA THR A 339 -19.88 -15.16 -1.25
C THR A 339 -21.31 -14.62 -1.09
N GLY A 340 -21.56 -13.80 -0.07
CA GLY A 340 -22.83 -13.09 0.15
C GLY A 340 -22.94 -11.75 -0.60
N THR A 341 -24.17 -11.25 -0.73
CA THR A 341 -24.47 -9.91 -1.32
C THR A 341 -24.51 -8.78 -0.27
N GLY A 342 -24.38 -9.11 1.02
CA GLY A 342 -24.45 -8.15 2.12
C GLY A 342 -23.24 -7.21 2.22
N ALA A 343 -23.39 -6.11 2.96
CA ALA A 343 -22.39 -5.04 3.09
C ALA A 343 -21.00 -5.53 3.54
N ARG A 344 -20.93 -6.50 4.45
CA ARG A 344 -19.67 -7.10 4.92
C ARG A 344 -18.90 -7.80 3.79
N ALA A 345 -19.60 -8.55 2.93
CA ALA A 345 -19.01 -9.26 1.81
C ALA A 345 -18.52 -8.29 0.73
N LYS A 346 -19.29 -7.22 0.43
CA LYS A 346 -18.85 -6.14 -0.46
C LYS A 346 -17.60 -5.43 0.06
N GLY A 347 -17.54 -5.17 1.38
CA GLY A 347 -16.39 -4.55 2.03
C GLY A 347 -15.10 -5.36 1.90
N VAL A 348 -15.14 -6.67 2.16
CA VAL A 348 -13.95 -7.56 2.04
C VAL A 348 -13.42 -7.62 0.61
N LYS A 349 -14.31 -7.71 -0.39
CA LYS A 349 -13.91 -7.69 -1.81
C LYS A 349 -13.23 -6.39 -2.20
N GLY A 350 -13.80 -5.25 -1.80
CA GLY A 350 -13.23 -3.94 -2.07
C GLY A 350 -11.87 -3.75 -1.40
N LEU A 351 -11.72 -4.23 -0.15
CA LEU A 351 -10.45 -4.22 0.57
C LEU A 351 -9.39 -5.07 -0.14
N LEU A 352 -9.73 -6.30 -0.54
CA LEU A 352 -8.83 -7.18 -1.28
C LEU A 352 -8.39 -6.55 -2.60
N TRP A 353 -9.36 -6.12 -3.42
CA TRP A 353 -9.07 -5.53 -4.73
C TRP A 353 -8.21 -4.27 -4.59
N GLY A 354 -8.58 -3.38 -3.66
CA GLY A 354 -7.80 -2.18 -3.36
C GLY A 354 -6.37 -2.51 -2.94
N ALA A 355 -6.15 -3.56 -2.14
CA ALA A 355 -4.82 -3.97 -1.75
C ALA A 355 -4.02 -4.63 -2.87
N ALA A 356 -4.65 -5.46 -3.71
CA ALA A 356 -3.99 -6.07 -4.86
C ALA A 356 -3.52 -5.00 -5.87
N VAL A 357 -4.39 -4.03 -6.19
CA VAL A 357 -4.04 -2.90 -7.05
C VAL A 357 -2.96 -2.03 -6.41
N HIS A 358 -3.09 -1.73 -5.11
CA HIS A 358 -2.11 -0.93 -4.39
C HIS A 358 -0.73 -1.60 -4.38
N TYR A 359 -0.67 -2.89 -4.05
CA TYR A 359 0.56 -3.66 -4.13
C TYR A 359 1.18 -3.63 -5.53
N ALA A 360 0.39 -3.80 -6.59
CA ALA A 360 0.89 -3.77 -7.97
C ALA A 360 1.62 -2.47 -8.31
N PHE A 361 1.09 -1.31 -7.89
CA PHE A 361 1.76 -0.02 -8.10
C PHE A 361 2.96 0.21 -7.18
N LEU A 362 2.88 -0.22 -5.91
CA LEU A 362 3.98 -0.02 -4.96
C LEU A 362 5.19 -0.90 -5.30
N ASP A 363 4.93 -2.16 -5.65
CA ASP A 363 5.97 -3.14 -5.91
C ASP A 363 6.81 -2.75 -7.12
N GLU A 364 6.12 -2.34 -8.19
CA GLU A 364 6.72 -1.90 -9.45
C GLU A 364 6.21 -0.49 -9.82
N PRO A 365 6.96 0.59 -9.49
CA PRO A 365 6.52 1.95 -9.76
C PRO A 365 6.50 2.32 -11.25
N ARG A 366 7.04 1.48 -12.13
CA ARG A 366 6.92 1.64 -13.59
C ARG A 366 5.60 1.09 -14.14
N THR A 367 4.78 0.45 -13.30
CA THR A 367 3.43 -0.01 -13.66
C THR A 367 2.58 1.18 -14.10
N GLY A 368 2.14 1.18 -15.36
CA GLY A 368 1.27 2.24 -15.89
C GLY A 368 -0.20 1.95 -15.62
N ALA A 369 -0.59 0.68 -15.75
CA ALA A 369 -1.95 0.22 -15.53
C ALA A 369 -2.01 -1.15 -14.82
N VAL A 370 -3.13 -1.35 -14.12
CA VAL A 370 -3.49 -2.64 -13.54
C VAL A 370 -4.80 -3.10 -14.16
N TYR A 371 -4.74 -4.22 -14.89
CA TYR A 371 -5.89 -4.80 -15.57
C TYR A 371 -6.57 -5.87 -14.70
N GLY A 372 -7.90 -5.92 -14.79
CA GLY A 372 -8.71 -6.92 -14.13
C GLY A 372 -9.83 -7.39 -15.06
N ALA A 373 -9.94 -8.70 -15.27
CA ALA A 373 -11.07 -9.31 -15.96
C ALA A 373 -11.94 -10.13 -14.99
N PRO A 374 -12.62 -9.49 -14.02
CA PRO A 374 -13.54 -10.22 -13.17
C PRO A 374 -14.72 -10.73 -14.00
N ARG A 375 -15.21 -11.93 -13.70
CA ARG A 375 -16.42 -12.46 -14.34
C ARG A 375 -17.60 -11.51 -14.10
N TYR A 376 -18.31 -11.20 -15.18
CA TYR A 376 -19.27 -10.09 -15.37
C TYR A 376 -20.32 -9.87 -14.27
N THR A 377 -20.64 -10.87 -13.44
CA THR A 377 -21.88 -10.87 -12.65
C THR A 377 -21.77 -10.42 -11.20
N ARG A 378 -20.58 -10.21 -10.60
CA ARG A 378 -20.50 -9.99 -9.12
C ARG A 378 -19.46 -8.98 -8.58
N TRP A 379 -18.73 -8.26 -9.44
CA TRP A 379 -17.59 -7.43 -9.02
C TRP A 379 -17.69 -5.95 -9.39
N TRP A 380 -18.48 -5.62 -10.40
CA TRP A 380 -18.44 -4.32 -11.06
C TRP A 380 -18.78 -3.15 -10.13
N GLU A 381 -19.81 -3.28 -9.29
CA GLU A 381 -20.23 -2.21 -8.37
C GLU A 381 -19.12 -1.74 -7.42
N GLY A 382 -18.17 -2.61 -7.05
CA GLY A 382 -17.04 -2.25 -6.18
C GLY A 382 -15.85 -1.62 -6.90
N MET A 383 -15.72 -1.86 -8.21
CA MET A 383 -14.55 -1.40 -9.00
C MET A 383 -14.71 0.03 -9.50
N CYS A 384 -15.93 0.48 -9.79
CA CYS A 384 -16.19 1.89 -10.14
C CYS A 384 -15.74 2.86 -9.04
N PHE A 385 -15.85 2.46 -7.76
CA PHE A 385 -15.38 3.27 -6.63
C PHE A 385 -13.86 3.43 -6.55
N LEU A 386 -13.10 2.62 -7.32
CA LEU A 386 -11.64 2.61 -7.31
C LEU A 386 -11.04 3.25 -8.58
N GLY A 387 -11.84 4.01 -9.33
CA GLY A 387 -11.38 4.73 -10.52
C GLY A 387 -11.09 3.83 -11.73
N CYS A 388 -11.57 2.58 -11.72
CA CYS A 388 -11.40 1.68 -12.85
C CYS A 388 -12.24 2.16 -14.05
N VAL A 389 -11.60 2.27 -15.22
CA VAL A 389 -12.28 2.56 -16.50
C VAL A 389 -12.66 1.24 -17.14
N ARG A 390 -13.92 1.13 -17.59
CA ARG A 390 -14.36 -0.01 -18.39
C ARG A 390 -13.79 0.14 -19.80
N LEU A 391 -13.04 -0.87 -20.24
CA LEU A 391 -12.61 -1.03 -21.62
C LEU A 391 -13.72 -1.67 -22.45
#